data_AF-A0AAE8MYS2-F1
#
_entry.id   AF-A0AAE8MYS2-F1
#
_cell.length_a   1.000
_cell.length_b   1.000
_cell.length_c   1.000
_cell.angle_alpha   90.00
_cell.angle_beta   90.00
_cell.angle_gamma   90.00
#
_symmetry.space_group_name_H-M   'P 1'
#
loop_
_entity.id
_entity.type
_entity.pdbx_description
1 polymer ?
#
loop_
_entity_poly.entity_id
_entity_poly.type
_entity_poly.pdbx_seq_one_letter_code
_entity_poly.pdbx_strand_id
1 'polypeptide(L)'
;MSSATTTPINHVFSGRPDHTSALDRRDVNGEINALVLDYLTAGGYARAAASFAAEANLTPQQDDDSIRVRQGIQDAIHGGRIREAIHALNGMDPEILDANPVLHFSLLRLELVELIRECTASSDGDITPALNFAQTHLAPRAPTSPQFLEDLENTMALIVFPHDKLGPELESLLHPNLRREVADSVNMALHKRPAALKMLIRSRAWAEKDARETGKDLVVPMGVDLSLDLSGTLQAENGSEPMNTSF
;
A
#
# COMPACT_ATOMS: atom_id res chain seq x y z
N MET A 1 -5.35 -1.80 -79.96
CA MET A 1 -5.24 -0.68 -79.00
C MET A 1 -5.53 -1.22 -77.62
N SER A 2 -4.51 -1.22 -76.75
CA SER A 2 -4.58 -1.17 -75.28
C SER A 2 -3.18 -1.49 -74.75
N SER A 3 -2.38 -0.44 -74.54
CA SER A 3 -1.09 -0.52 -73.85
C SER A 3 -1.34 -0.56 -72.35
N ALA A 4 -0.75 -1.54 -71.65
CA ALA A 4 -0.74 -1.58 -70.19
C ALA A 4 0.42 -0.73 -69.67
N THR A 5 0.09 0.29 -68.87
CA THR A 5 1.05 1.14 -68.15
C THR A 5 1.47 0.43 -66.86
N THR A 6 2.74 0.01 -66.76
CA THR A 6 3.38 -0.42 -65.51
C THR A 6 4.19 0.74 -64.95
N THR A 7 3.83 1.22 -63.78
CA THR A 7 4.56 2.24 -63.00
C THR A 7 5.75 1.56 -62.29
N PRO A 8 6.98 2.07 -62.38
CA PRO A 8 8.10 1.52 -61.62
C PRO A 8 8.06 2.02 -60.16
N ILE A 9 8.16 1.07 -59.22
CA ILE A 9 8.38 1.33 -57.79
C ILE A 9 9.85 1.71 -57.62
N ASN A 10 10.11 2.97 -57.28
CA ASN A 10 11.46 3.47 -57.01
C ASN A 10 11.91 3.01 -55.61
N HIS A 11 12.83 2.05 -55.56
CA HIS A 11 13.63 1.77 -54.36
C HIS A 11 14.56 2.96 -54.09
N VAL A 12 14.20 3.80 -53.12
CA VAL A 12 15.12 4.77 -52.52
C VAL A 12 15.91 4.04 -51.43
N PHE A 13 16.99 3.36 -51.83
CA PHE A 13 18.03 2.88 -50.92
C PHE A 13 19.39 3.37 -51.41
N SER A 14 19.68 4.63 -51.13
CA SER A 14 21.01 5.21 -51.26
C SER A 14 21.14 6.36 -50.26
N GLY A 15 21.74 6.04 -49.12
CA GLY A 15 22.00 6.96 -48.03
C GLY A 15 22.35 6.16 -46.78
N ARG A 16 23.61 5.75 -46.66
CA ARG A 16 24.18 5.14 -45.46
C ARG A 16 24.04 6.16 -44.33
N PRO A 17 23.19 5.96 -43.30
CA PRO A 17 23.23 6.82 -42.14
C PRO A 17 24.40 6.35 -41.28
N ASP A 18 25.24 7.30 -40.88
CA ASP A 18 26.27 7.08 -39.87
C ASP A 18 25.62 6.52 -38.60
N HIS A 19 25.79 5.21 -38.39
CA HIS A 19 25.27 4.49 -37.22
C HIS A 19 26.13 4.80 -35.98
N THR A 20 26.16 6.05 -35.52
CA THR A 20 26.75 6.40 -34.21
C THR A 20 26.05 7.54 -33.47
N SER A 21 24.92 8.07 -33.95
CA SER A 21 24.27 9.24 -33.34
C SER A 21 22.74 9.18 -33.32
N ALA A 22 22.15 8.08 -32.80
CA ALA A 22 20.70 8.04 -32.57
C ALA A 22 20.26 7.00 -31.50
N LEU A 23 21.10 6.72 -30.49
CA LEU A 23 20.52 6.44 -29.17
C LEU A 23 20.22 7.81 -28.58
N ASP A 24 19.11 8.39 -29.04
CA ASP A 24 18.49 9.53 -28.39
C ASP A 24 18.45 9.19 -26.90
N ARG A 25 19.16 10.02 -26.13
CA ARG A 25 19.39 9.79 -24.71
C ARG A 25 18.01 9.98 -24.09
N ARG A 26 17.23 8.88 -24.00
CA ARG A 26 15.92 8.84 -23.33
C ARG A 26 16.02 9.76 -22.14
N ASP A 27 15.09 10.68 -21.98
CA ASP A 27 15.12 11.62 -20.86
C ASP A 27 14.89 10.82 -19.58
N VAL A 28 15.95 10.18 -19.09
CA VAL A 28 15.92 9.30 -17.93
C VAL A 28 15.49 10.10 -16.71
N ASN A 29 15.82 11.39 -16.67
CA ASN A 29 15.40 12.27 -15.59
C ASN A 29 13.90 12.56 -15.66
N GLY A 30 13.36 12.84 -16.85
CA GLY A 30 11.92 12.96 -17.08
C GLY A 30 11.16 11.67 -16.74
N GLU A 31 11.68 10.51 -17.14
CA GLU A 31 11.11 9.20 -16.81
C GLU A 31 11.15 8.91 -15.30
N ILE A 32 12.27 9.20 -14.62
CA ILE A 32 12.39 9.06 -13.16
C ILE A 32 11.40 9.98 -12.45
N ASN A 33 11.30 11.25 -12.88
CA ASN A 33 10.37 12.19 -12.27
C ASN A 33 8.92 11.72 -12.44
N ALA A 34 8.55 11.17 -13.62
CA ALA A 34 7.24 10.57 -13.83
C ALA A 34 6.99 9.38 -12.88
N LEU A 35 7.99 8.52 -12.65
CA LEU A 35 7.89 7.39 -11.71
C LEU A 35 7.75 7.84 -10.25
N VAL A 36 8.44 8.91 -9.85
CA VAL A 36 8.32 9.50 -8.52
C VAL A 36 6.93 10.12 -8.34
N LEU A 37 6.43 10.84 -9.34
CA LEU A 37 5.09 11.42 -9.30
C LEU A 37 4.01 10.35 -9.22
N ASP A 38 4.14 9.26 -9.98
CA ASP A 38 3.25 8.09 -9.91
C ASP A 38 3.29 7.47 -8.50
N TYR A 39 4.47 7.29 -7.91
CA TYR A 39 4.61 6.81 -6.54
C TYR A 39 3.94 7.72 -5.51
N LEU A 40 4.15 9.03 -5.60
CA LEU A 40 3.55 9.99 -4.67
C LEU A 40 2.02 10.00 -4.76
N THR A 41 1.50 9.90 -5.99
CA THR A 41 0.06 9.86 -6.26
C THR A 41 -0.56 8.54 -5.79
N ALA A 42 0.08 7.42 -6.09
CA ALA A 42 -0.30 6.09 -5.63
C ALA A 42 -0.25 5.95 -4.10
N GLY A 43 0.71 6.61 -3.46
CA GLY A 43 0.87 6.63 -2.00
C GLY A 43 -0.12 7.52 -1.26
N GLY A 44 -0.96 8.30 -1.97
CA GLY A 44 -1.90 9.23 -1.36
C GLY A 44 -1.27 10.57 -0.92
N TYR A 45 0.00 10.83 -1.27
CA TYR A 45 0.73 12.03 -0.86
C TYR A 45 0.45 13.24 -1.79
N ALA A 46 -0.80 13.76 -1.90
CA ALA A 46 -1.09 14.83 -2.88
C ALA A 46 -0.26 16.09 -2.68
N ARG A 47 -0.02 16.52 -1.44
CA ARG A 47 0.77 17.75 -1.23
C ARG A 47 2.17 17.62 -1.78
N ALA A 48 2.79 16.46 -1.57
CA ALA A 48 4.09 16.14 -2.15
C ALA A 48 4.00 15.99 -3.67
N ALA A 49 2.99 15.29 -4.18
CA ALA A 49 2.76 15.11 -5.61
C ALA A 49 2.54 16.44 -6.34
N ALA A 50 1.75 17.35 -5.78
CA ALA A 50 1.44 18.66 -6.36
C ALA A 50 2.65 19.58 -6.35
N SER A 51 3.38 19.67 -5.24
CA SER A 51 4.64 20.43 -5.19
C SER A 51 5.68 19.88 -6.16
N PHE A 52 5.81 18.55 -6.21
CA PHE A 52 6.74 17.88 -7.11
C PHE A 52 6.36 18.05 -8.58
N ALA A 53 5.07 17.95 -8.92
CA ALA A 53 4.59 18.19 -10.28
C ALA A 53 4.85 19.63 -10.74
N ALA A 54 4.64 20.60 -9.85
CA ALA A 54 4.92 22.01 -10.13
C ALA A 54 6.42 22.28 -10.31
N GLU A 55 7.28 21.63 -9.52
CA GLU A 55 8.74 21.80 -9.62
C GLU A 55 9.35 21.05 -10.82
N ALA A 56 8.82 19.87 -11.15
CA ALA A 56 9.28 19.04 -12.25
C ALA A 56 8.61 19.35 -13.60
N ASN A 57 7.73 20.36 -13.66
CA ASN A 57 6.90 20.69 -14.83
C ASN A 57 6.15 19.49 -15.41
N LEU A 58 5.65 18.60 -14.55
CA LEU A 58 4.92 17.40 -14.94
C LEU A 58 3.41 17.62 -14.88
N THR A 59 2.67 17.01 -15.81
CA THR A 59 1.21 16.95 -15.76
C THR A 59 0.74 15.84 -14.82
N PRO A 60 -0.21 16.08 -13.91
CA PRO A 60 -0.82 15.03 -13.10
C PRO A 60 -1.39 13.91 -13.98
N GLN A 61 -1.11 12.64 -13.64
CA GLN A 61 -1.59 11.49 -14.41
C GLN A 61 -2.96 10.96 -13.96
N GLN A 62 -3.48 11.42 -12.82
CA GLN A 62 -4.81 11.06 -12.33
C GLN A 62 -5.70 12.30 -12.24
N ASP A 63 -7.01 12.06 -12.33
CA ASP A 63 -8.03 13.09 -12.11
C ASP A 63 -7.95 13.58 -10.66
N ASP A 64 -7.82 14.90 -10.48
CA ASP A 64 -7.68 15.55 -9.17
C ASP A 64 -8.82 15.16 -8.23
N ASP A 65 -10.03 14.97 -8.76
CA ASP A 65 -11.19 14.58 -7.97
C ASP A 65 -11.05 13.17 -7.38
N SER A 66 -10.47 12.22 -8.12
CA SER A 66 -10.22 10.86 -7.62
C SER A 66 -9.15 10.83 -6.51
N ILE A 67 -8.14 11.69 -6.61
CA ILE A 67 -7.10 11.85 -5.59
C ILE A 67 -7.70 12.49 -4.32
N ARG A 68 -8.51 13.53 -4.49
CA ARG A 68 -9.16 14.26 -3.40
C ARG A 68 -10.12 13.39 -2.61
N VAL A 69 -10.94 12.57 -3.27
CA VAL A 69 -11.86 11.65 -2.58
C VAL A 69 -11.06 10.61 -1.79
N ARG A 70 -10.00 10.04 -2.37
CA ARG A 70 -9.15 9.07 -1.67
C ARG A 70 -8.49 9.66 -0.42
N GLN A 71 -8.04 10.90 -0.50
CA GLN A 71 -7.54 11.65 0.66
C GLN A 71 -8.60 11.89 1.71
N GLY A 72 -9.81 12.29 1.30
CA GLY A 72 -10.92 12.43 2.23
C GLY A 72 -11.18 11.14 3.01
N ILE A 73 -11.06 9.98 2.36
CA ILE A 73 -11.17 8.66 3.02
C ILE A 73 -10.01 8.44 4.01
N GLN A 74 -8.76 8.68 3.61
CA GLN A 74 -7.60 8.52 4.51
C GLN A 74 -7.69 9.47 5.71
N ASP A 75 -8.06 10.73 5.49
CA ASP A 75 -8.22 11.74 6.54
C ASP A 75 -9.36 11.38 7.51
N ALA A 76 -10.46 10.81 7.01
CA ALA A 76 -11.52 10.29 7.84
C ALA A 76 -11.04 9.12 8.72
N ILE A 77 -10.23 8.19 8.18
CA ILE A 77 -9.65 7.07 8.93
C ILE A 77 -8.67 7.58 10.00
N HIS A 78 -7.74 8.47 9.63
CA HIS A 78 -6.80 9.07 10.59
C HIS A 78 -7.53 9.85 11.69
N GLY A 79 -8.63 10.53 11.34
CA GLY A 79 -9.50 11.25 12.26
C GLY A 79 -10.41 10.37 13.14
N GLY A 80 -10.45 9.05 12.92
CA GLY A 80 -11.33 8.12 13.64
C GLY A 80 -12.78 8.11 13.16
N ARG A 81 -13.11 8.79 12.06
CA ARG A 81 -14.47 8.81 11.46
C ARG A 81 -14.64 7.64 10.49
N ILE A 82 -14.61 6.43 11.02
CA ILE A 82 -14.55 5.19 10.20
C ILE A 82 -15.85 4.98 9.40
N ARG A 83 -17.01 5.32 9.95
CA ARG A 83 -18.30 5.24 9.24
C ARG A 83 -18.33 6.10 7.98
N GLU A 84 -17.84 7.34 8.08
CA GLU A 84 -17.73 8.24 6.94
C GLU A 84 -16.78 7.68 5.89
N ALA A 85 -15.64 7.12 6.33
CA ALA A 85 -14.67 6.49 5.45
C ALA A 85 -15.28 5.29 4.70
N ILE A 86 -16.04 4.41 5.38
CA ILE A 86 -16.71 3.25 4.75
C ILE A 86 -17.76 3.72 3.73
N HIS A 87 -18.55 4.75 4.06
CA HIS A 87 -19.56 5.28 3.13
C HIS A 87 -18.89 5.90 1.89
N ALA A 88 -17.86 6.71 2.07
CA ALA A 88 -17.10 7.31 0.97
C ALA A 88 -16.38 6.24 0.12
N LEU A 89 -15.87 5.18 0.75
CA LEU A 89 -15.25 4.04 0.09
C LEU A 89 -16.23 3.30 -0.82
N ASN A 90 -17.41 2.96 -0.31
CA ASN A 90 -18.48 2.33 -1.11
C ASN A 90 -19.00 3.25 -2.22
N GLY A 91 -18.95 4.58 -2.02
CA GLY A 91 -19.28 5.56 -3.06
C GLY A 91 -18.27 5.59 -4.21
N MET A 92 -17.00 5.24 -3.96
CA MET A 92 -15.97 5.13 -5.00
C MET A 92 -15.99 3.78 -5.72
N ASP A 93 -16.05 2.69 -4.96
CA ASP A 93 -16.06 1.32 -5.49
C ASP A 93 -16.96 0.44 -4.60
N PRO A 94 -18.22 0.19 -5.01
CA PRO A 94 -19.18 -0.58 -4.20
C PRO A 94 -18.75 -2.03 -3.92
N GLU A 95 -17.90 -2.61 -4.77
CA GLU A 95 -17.50 -4.03 -4.68
C GLU A 95 -16.22 -4.22 -3.86
N ILE A 96 -15.53 -3.14 -3.47
CA ILE A 96 -14.19 -3.22 -2.86
C ILE A 96 -14.16 -3.98 -1.52
N LEU A 97 -15.20 -3.81 -0.71
CA LEU A 97 -15.33 -4.47 0.59
C LEU A 97 -15.76 -5.93 0.47
N ASP A 98 -16.47 -6.28 -0.61
CA ASP A 98 -16.88 -7.65 -0.90
C ASP A 98 -15.72 -8.44 -1.53
N ALA A 99 -14.91 -7.78 -2.37
CA ALA A 99 -13.72 -8.37 -2.97
C ALA A 99 -12.58 -8.58 -1.96
N ASN A 100 -12.52 -7.80 -0.88
CA ASN A 100 -11.48 -7.89 0.15
C ASN A 100 -12.08 -8.01 1.56
N PRO A 101 -12.43 -9.22 2.01
CA PRO A 101 -13.02 -9.45 3.33
C PRO A 101 -12.05 -9.11 4.47
N VAL A 102 -10.73 -9.18 4.24
CA VAL A 102 -9.71 -8.80 5.22
C VAL A 102 -9.76 -7.30 5.48
N LEU A 103 -9.78 -6.49 4.42
CA LEU A 103 -9.90 -5.03 4.54
C LEU A 103 -11.20 -4.63 5.25
N HIS A 104 -12.30 -5.27 4.88
CA HIS A 104 -13.59 -5.02 5.50
C HIS A 104 -13.56 -5.35 7.01
N PHE A 105 -12.96 -6.48 7.39
CA PHE A 105 -12.79 -6.83 8.80
C PHE A 105 -11.91 -5.81 9.54
N SER A 106 -10.78 -5.40 8.96
CA SER A 106 -9.89 -4.39 9.57
C SER A 106 -10.60 -3.04 9.79
N LEU A 107 -11.43 -2.59 8.85
CA LEU A 107 -12.22 -1.36 9.01
C LEU A 107 -13.25 -1.48 10.13
N LEU A 108 -13.99 -2.59 10.20
CA LEU A 108 -14.95 -2.82 11.28
C LEU A 108 -14.27 -2.95 12.64
N ARG A 109 -13.12 -3.61 12.71
CA ARG A 109 -12.32 -3.70 13.93
C ARG A 109 -11.89 -2.30 14.38
N LEU A 110 -11.43 -1.46 13.46
CA LEU A 110 -11.05 -0.09 13.78
C LEU A 110 -12.26 0.72 14.29
N GLU A 111 -13.43 0.57 13.68
CA GLU A 111 -14.66 1.20 14.19
C GLU A 111 -15.01 0.73 15.61
N LEU A 112 -14.88 -0.58 15.89
CA LEU A 112 -15.09 -1.12 17.23
C LEU A 112 -14.10 -0.52 18.24
N VAL A 113 -12.81 -0.38 17.89
CA VAL A 113 -11.81 0.26 18.74
C VAL A 113 -12.21 1.71 19.07
N GLU A 114 -12.67 2.48 18.08
CA GLU A 114 -13.12 3.85 18.31
C GLU A 114 -14.37 3.92 19.22
N LEU A 115 -15.34 3.03 19.02
CA LEU A 115 -16.50 2.93 19.91
C LEU A 115 -16.09 2.58 21.34
N ILE A 116 -15.16 1.64 21.53
CA ILE A 116 -14.65 1.28 22.87
C ILE A 116 -13.96 2.49 23.52
N ARG A 117 -13.18 3.26 22.76
CA ARG A 117 -12.53 4.49 23.27
C ARG A 117 -13.55 5.53 23.71
N GLU A 118 -14.63 5.73 22.95
CA GLU A 118 -15.72 6.62 23.34
C GLU A 118 -16.45 6.15 24.61
N CYS A 119 -16.76 4.85 24.70
CA CYS A 119 -17.41 4.26 25.87
C CYS A 119 -16.54 4.35 27.13
N THR A 120 -15.24 4.11 27.01
CA THR A 120 -14.32 4.11 28.16
C THR A 120 -13.82 5.51 28.56
N ALA A 121 -14.01 6.53 27.73
CA ALA A 121 -13.59 7.90 28.03
C ALA A 121 -14.38 8.53 29.20
N SER A 122 -15.58 8.03 29.48
CA SER A 122 -16.42 8.46 30.60
C SER A 122 -16.54 7.35 31.63
N SER A 123 -16.42 7.67 32.91
CA SER A 123 -16.52 6.69 34.00
C SER A 123 -17.91 6.03 34.16
N ASP A 124 -18.93 6.58 33.50
CA ASP A 124 -20.31 6.07 33.42
C ASP A 124 -20.69 5.70 31.97
N GLY A 125 -19.69 5.41 31.14
CA GLY A 125 -19.91 5.19 29.72
C GLY A 125 -20.60 3.86 29.43
N ASP A 126 -21.66 3.93 28.64
CA ASP A 126 -22.42 2.77 28.20
C ASP A 126 -21.64 1.96 27.16
N ILE A 127 -21.29 0.71 27.49
CA ILE A 127 -20.59 -0.22 26.58
C ILE A 127 -21.54 -0.92 25.59
N THR A 128 -22.85 -0.79 25.79
CA THR A 128 -23.88 -1.47 24.96
C THR A 128 -23.73 -1.20 23.46
N PRO A 129 -23.40 0.04 23.00
CA PRO A 129 -23.20 0.31 21.57
C PRO A 129 -22.06 -0.50 20.96
N ALA A 130 -20.91 -0.58 21.65
CA ALA A 130 -19.76 -1.35 21.19
C ALA A 130 -20.07 -2.86 21.15
N LEU A 131 -20.76 -3.38 22.16
CA LEU A 131 -21.15 -4.78 22.22
C LEU A 131 -22.14 -5.16 21.12
N ASN A 132 -23.16 -4.33 20.89
CA ASN A 132 -24.15 -4.54 19.82
C ASN A 132 -23.49 -4.50 18.44
N PHE A 133 -22.56 -3.55 18.23
CA PHE A 133 -21.80 -3.47 16.99
C PHE A 133 -20.95 -4.73 16.75
N ALA A 134 -20.21 -5.18 17.75
CA ALA A 134 -19.41 -6.41 17.67
C ALA A 134 -20.27 -7.63 17.34
N GLN A 135 -21.42 -7.79 18.00
CA GLN A 135 -22.35 -8.90 17.76
C GLN A 135 -22.98 -8.87 16.37
N THR A 136 -23.33 -7.69 15.87
CA THR A 136 -24.02 -7.54 14.59
C THR A 136 -23.08 -7.66 13.39
N HIS A 137 -21.87 -7.09 13.48
CA HIS A 137 -20.99 -6.91 12.31
C HIS A 137 -19.73 -7.80 12.34
N LEU A 138 -19.10 -8.00 13.50
CA LEU A 138 -17.83 -8.75 13.60
C LEU A 138 -18.03 -10.23 13.94
N ALA A 139 -18.94 -10.55 14.86
CA ALA A 139 -19.16 -11.92 15.33
C ALA A 139 -19.55 -12.91 14.21
N PRO A 140 -20.37 -12.55 13.20
CA PRO A 140 -20.66 -13.46 12.08
C PRO A 140 -19.45 -13.74 11.18
N ARG A 141 -18.42 -12.87 11.20
CA ARG A 141 -17.22 -12.94 10.36
C ARG A 141 -16.00 -13.52 11.07
N ALA A 142 -15.99 -13.48 12.40
CA ALA A 142 -14.95 -14.08 13.23
C ALA A 142 -14.66 -15.56 12.94
N PRO A 143 -15.64 -16.46 12.71
CA PRO A 143 -15.34 -17.87 12.43
C PRO A 143 -14.78 -18.13 11.03
N THR A 144 -14.72 -17.13 10.15
CA THR A 144 -14.19 -17.27 8.79
C THR A 144 -12.67 -17.44 8.78
N SER A 145 -11.96 -16.89 9.76
CA SER A 145 -10.50 -16.98 9.89
C SER A 145 -10.09 -17.01 11.35
N PRO A 146 -9.13 -17.87 11.76
CA PRO A 146 -8.64 -17.89 13.13
C PRO A 146 -8.01 -16.55 13.54
N GLN A 147 -7.40 -15.82 12.59
CA GLN A 147 -6.83 -14.49 12.86
C GLN A 147 -7.93 -13.47 13.19
N PHE A 148 -9.11 -13.55 12.56
CA PHE A 148 -10.22 -12.63 12.85
C PHE A 148 -10.81 -12.88 14.24
N LEU A 149 -10.84 -14.14 14.68
CA LEU A 149 -11.25 -14.48 16.03
C LEU A 149 -10.29 -13.88 17.06
N GLU A 150 -8.98 -14.11 16.90
CA GLU A 150 -7.94 -13.57 17.78
C GLU A 150 -7.97 -12.04 17.83
N ASP A 151 -8.08 -11.39 16.67
CA ASP A 151 -8.19 -9.94 16.56
C ASP A 151 -9.44 -9.39 17.27
N LEU A 152 -10.57 -10.09 17.16
CA LEU A 152 -11.80 -9.72 17.85
C LEU A 152 -11.68 -9.91 19.36
N GLU A 153 -11.12 -11.03 19.82
CA GLU A 153 -10.89 -11.31 21.24
C GLU A 153 -9.99 -10.25 21.87
N ASN A 154 -8.87 -9.90 21.21
CA ASN A 154 -7.98 -8.84 21.64
C ASN A 154 -8.68 -7.48 21.68
N THR A 155 -9.53 -7.18 20.70
CA THR A 155 -10.28 -5.92 20.68
C THR A 155 -11.34 -5.87 21.78
N MET A 156 -12.02 -6.99 22.06
CA MET A 156 -13.02 -7.07 23.14
C MET A 156 -12.39 -7.03 24.54
N ALA A 157 -11.15 -7.50 24.69
CA ALA A 157 -10.40 -7.39 25.93
C ALA A 157 -10.18 -5.91 26.35
N LEU A 158 -10.13 -4.96 25.41
CA LEU A 158 -10.05 -3.52 25.69
C LEU A 158 -11.26 -2.97 26.48
N ILE A 159 -12.40 -3.69 26.48
CA ILE A 159 -13.58 -3.31 27.28
C ILE A 159 -13.40 -3.71 28.74
N VAL A 160 -12.74 -4.85 28.99
CA VAL A 160 -12.61 -5.45 30.31
C VAL A 160 -11.42 -4.88 31.06
N PHE A 161 -10.32 -4.60 30.36
CA PHE A 161 -9.09 -4.11 30.97
C PHE A 161 -9.02 -2.58 30.94
N PRO A 162 -8.72 -1.93 32.08
CA PRO A 162 -8.50 -0.49 32.09
C PRO A 162 -7.25 -0.13 31.28
N HIS A 163 -7.34 0.95 30.51
CA HIS A 163 -6.28 1.42 29.59
C HIS A 163 -4.92 1.63 30.25
N ASP A 164 -4.89 1.92 31.56
CA ASP A 164 -3.67 2.14 32.33
C ASP A 164 -2.88 0.86 32.65
N LYS A 165 -3.44 -0.33 32.39
CA LYS A 165 -2.84 -1.63 32.72
C LYS A 165 -2.82 -2.61 31.55
N LEU A 166 -2.85 -2.10 30.33
CA LEU A 166 -2.80 -2.94 29.14
C LEU A 166 -1.38 -3.49 28.92
N GLY A 167 -1.31 -4.72 28.42
CA GLY A 167 -0.06 -5.26 27.88
C GLY A 167 0.30 -4.57 26.56
N PRO A 168 1.55 -4.68 26.10
CA PRO A 168 2.04 -3.98 24.91
C PRO A 168 1.25 -4.33 23.64
N GLU A 169 0.73 -5.55 23.52
CA GLU A 169 -0.07 -5.99 22.37
C GLU A 169 -1.42 -5.26 22.28
N LEU A 170 -2.10 -5.09 23.43
CA LEU A 170 -3.39 -4.40 23.52
C LEU A 170 -3.23 -2.88 23.41
N GLU A 171 -2.16 -2.33 23.98
CA GLU A 171 -1.83 -0.91 23.86
C GLU A 171 -1.59 -0.50 22.41
N SER A 172 -0.96 -1.39 21.62
CA SER A 172 -0.74 -1.17 20.19
C SER A 172 -2.03 -0.92 19.39
N LEU A 173 -3.16 -1.49 19.82
CA LEU A 173 -4.47 -1.30 19.19
C LEU A 173 -5.05 0.09 19.42
N LEU A 174 -4.62 0.78 20.48
CA LEU A 174 -5.05 2.15 20.80
C LEU A 174 -4.17 3.21 20.14
N HIS A 175 -3.00 2.81 19.64
CA HIS A 175 -2.07 3.73 19.00
C HIS A 175 -2.55 4.15 17.60
N PRO A 176 -2.19 5.36 17.15
CA PRO A 176 -2.51 5.86 15.82
C PRO A 176 -1.87 5.04 14.69
N ASN A 177 -0.96 4.13 15.00
CA ASN A 177 -0.33 3.24 14.02
C ASN A 177 -1.37 2.32 13.37
N LEU A 178 -2.31 1.77 14.14
CA LEU A 178 -3.37 0.93 13.59
C LEU A 178 -4.22 1.69 12.56
N ARG A 179 -4.59 2.94 12.87
CA ARG A 179 -5.29 3.82 11.90
C ARG A 179 -4.47 4.04 10.64
N ARG A 180 -3.14 4.18 10.76
CA ARG A 180 -2.24 4.39 9.62
C ARG A 180 -2.19 3.17 8.72
N GLU A 181 -2.00 1.98 9.29
CA GLU A 181 -1.95 0.73 8.53
C GLU A 181 -3.26 0.45 7.78
N VAL A 182 -4.41 0.67 8.44
CA VAL A 182 -5.72 0.51 7.78
C VAL A 182 -5.90 1.55 6.67
N ALA A 183 -5.52 2.82 6.90
CA ALA A 183 -5.57 3.85 5.87
C ALA A 183 -4.69 3.52 4.65
N ASP A 184 -3.50 2.97 4.89
CA ASP A 184 -2.58 2.52 3.83
C ASP A 184 -3.19 1.34 3.05
N SER A 185 -3.78 0.37 3.75
CA SER A 185 -4.46 -0.77 3.14
C SER A 185 -5.65 -0.33 2.27
N VAL A 186 -6.46 0.62 2.75
CA VAL A 186 -7.56 1.23 1.95
C VAL A 186 -7.03 1.94 0.72
N ASN A 187 -5.96 2.74 0.87
CA ASN A 187 -5.34 3.43 -0.26
C ASN A 187 -4.80 2.45 -1.31
N MET A 188 -4.15 1.36 -0.88
CA MET A 188 -3.70 0.30 -1.79
C MET A 188 -4.86 -0.40 -2.49
N ALA A 189 -5.95 -0.70 -1.77
CA ALA A 189 -7.13 -1.34 -2.36
C ALA A 189 -7.81 -0.46 -3.42
N LEU A 190 -7.90 0.84 -3.17
CA LEU A 190 -8.44 1.81 -4.13
C LEU A 190 -7.51 2.02 -5.33
N HIS A 191 -6.20 1.94 -5.11
CA HIS A 191 -5.21 2.08 -6.17
C HIS A 191 -4.90 0.73 -6.81
N LYS A 192 -5.77 0.31 -7.74
CA LYS A 192 -5.74 -1.00 -8.44
C LYS A 192 -4.41 -1.34 -9.15
N ARG A 193 -3.45 -0.40 -9.28
CA ARG A 193 -2.13 -0.66 -9.87
C ARG A 193 -1.03 -0.23 -8.89
N PRO A 194 -0.09 -1.10 -8.51
CA PRO A 194 1.07 -0.66 -7.73
C PRO A 194 1.88 0.35 -8.56
N ALA A 195 2.36 1.41 -7.92
CA ALA A 195 3.23 2.40 -8.55
C ALA A 195 4.36 1.70 -9.33
N ALA A 196 4.64 2.18 -10.54
CA ALA A 196 5.66 1.58 -11.41
C ALA A 196 7.02 1.50 -10.70
N LEU A 197 7.33 2.47 -9.83
CA LEU A 197 8.51 2.46 -8.97
C LEU A 197 8.57 1.23 -8.03
N LYS A 198 7.45 0.85 -7.40
CA LYS A 198 7.38 -0.36 -6.54
C LYS A 198 7.63 -1.63 -7.34
N MET A 199 7.12 -1.68 -8.58
CA MET A 199 7.35 -2.83 -9.47
C MET A 199 8.80 -2.94 -9.92
N LEU A 200 9.44 -1.81 -10.24
CA LEU A 200 10.87 -1.76 -10.58
C LEU A 200 11.73 -2.24 -9.41
N ILE A 201 11.47 -1.77 -8.19
CA ILE A 201 12.18 -2.21 -6.98
C ILE A 201 12.02 -3.72 -6.77
N ARG A 202 10.81 -4.27 -6.91
CA ARG A 202 10.57 -5.73 -6.81
C ARG A 202 11.33 -6.51 -7.90
N SER A 203 11.30 -6.04 -9.14
CA SER A 203 12.01 -6.69 -10.25
C SER A 203 13.53 -6.69 -10.03
N ARG A 204 14.06 -5.61 -9.45
CA ARG A 204 15.46 -5.51 -9.04
C ARG A 204 15.77 -6.53 -7.94
N ALA A 205 15.00 -6.55 -6.86
CA ALA A 205 15.22 -7.47 -5.74
C ALA A 205 15.19 -8.94 -6.19
N TRP A 206 14.26 -9.29 -7.09
CA TRP A 206 14.20 -10.61 -7.71
C TRP A 206 15.45 -10.91 -8.54
N ALA A 207 15.87 -10.01 -9.43
CA ALA A 207 17.05 -10.21 -10.27
C ALA A 207 18.35 -10.32 -9.44
N GLU A 208 18.46 -9.56 -8.35
CA GLU A 208 19.60 -9.64 -7.44
C GLU A 208 19.65 -10.97 -6.68
N LYS A 209 18.49 -11.49 -6.27
CA LYS A 209 18.38 -12.82 -5.67
C LYS A 209 18.79 -13.91 -6.66
N ASP A 210 18.26 -13.88 -7.88
CA ASP A 210 18.56 -14.84 -8.94
C ASP A 210 20.04 -14.83 -9.36
N ALA A 211 20.65 -13.65 -9.47
CA ALA A 211 22.08 -13.49 -9.76
C ALA A 211 22.97 -14.09 -8.65
N ARG A 212 22.58 -13.91 -7.37
CA ARG A 212 23.29 -14.48 -6.22
C ARG A 212 23.17 -16.01 -6.18
N GLU A 213 21.99 -16.55 -6.51
CA GLU A 213 21.76 -18.00 -6.60
C GLU A 213 22.51 -18.64 -7.77
N THR A 214 22.71 -17.92 -8.89
CA THR A 214 23.45 -18.39 -10.06
C THR A 214 24.97 -18.17 -9.99
N GLY A 215 25.49 -17.72 -8.84
CA GLY A 215 26.93 -17.56 -8.59
C GLY A 215 27.59 -16.42 -9.37
N LYS A 216 26.81 -15.48 -9.91
CA LYS A 216 27.33 -14.25 -10.53
C LYS A 216 27.50 -13.21 -9.43
N ASP A 217 28.75 -12.90 -9.11
CA ASP A 217 29.06 -11.90 -8.08
C ASP A 217 28.63 -10.50 -8.55
N LEU A 218 27.62 -9.94 -7.91
CA LEU A 218 27.13 -8.59 -8.19
C LEU A 218 28.05 -7.60 -7.47
N VAL A 219 29.10 -7.15 -8.16
CA VAL A 219 29.95 -6.05 -7.70
C VAL A 219 29.25 -4.71 -7.95
N VAL A 220 28.08 -4.52 -7.36
CA VAL A 220 27.55 -3.17 -7.13
C VAL A 220 26.80 -3.18 -5.80
N PRO A 221 27.37 -2.61 -4.71
CA PRO A 221 26.54 -2.19 -3.60
C PRO A 221 25.76 -0.97 -4.09
N MET A 222 24.64 -1.19 -4.79
CA MET A 222 23.69 -0.11 -5.05
C MET A 222 23.01 0.19 -3.72
N GLY A 223 23.62 1.11 -2.98
CA GLY A 223 23.41 1.46 -1.56
C GLY A 223 22.07 2.07 -1.21
N VAL A 224 20.99 1.57 -1.79
CA VAL A 224 19.65 1.78 -1.26
C VAL A 224 19.02 0.41 -1.08
N ASP A 225 19.27 -0.15 0.11
CA ASP A 225 18.40 -1.17 0.68
C ASP A 225 17.09 -0.49 1.06
N LEU A 226 16.20 -0.34 0.07
CA LEU A 226 14.80 0.01 0.32
C LEU A 226 14.11 -1.25 0.85
N SER A 227 14.53 -1.76 2.01
CA SER A 227 13.74 -2.67 2.82
C SER A 227 12.51 -1.90 3.31
N LEU A 228 11.59 -1.65 2.39
CA LEU A 228 10.19 -1.54 2.71
C LEU A 228 9.82 -2.96 3.11
N ASP A 229 9.77 -3.24 4.41
CA ASP A 229 9.34 -4.52 4.97
C ASP A 229 7.97 -4.90 4.39
N LEU A 230 8.01 -5.57 3.24
CA LEU A 230 6.83 -5.99 2.49
C LEU A 230 6.55 -7.48 2.66
N SER A 231 7.24 -8.10 3.61
CA SER A 231 7.03 -9.47 4.04
C SER A 231 6.83 -9.47 5.55
N GLY A 232 5.56 -9.37 5.96
CA GLY A 232 5.14 -9.86 7.27
C GLY A 232 5.42 -11.36 7.35
N THR A 233 6.63 -11.70 7.78
CA THR A 233 6.98 -13.02 8.28
C THR A 233 7.90 -12.78 9.46
N LEU A 234 7.29 -12.76 10.64
CA LEU A 234 7.99 -12.96 11.90
C LEU A 234 8.77 -14.27 11.79
N GLN A 235 10.09 -14.19 11.65
CA GLN A 235 10.96 -15.27 12.06
C GLN A 235 11.69 -14.80 13.30
N ALA A 236 11.23 -15.35 14.42
CA ALA A 236 11.89 -15.28 15.70
C ALA A 236 13.36 -15.69 15.55
N GLU A 237 14.27 -14.78 15.91
CA GLU A 237 15.63 -15.14 16.24
C GLU A 237 15.62 -16.03 17.49
N ASN A 238 15.60 -17.35 17.27
CA ASN A 238 16.05 -18.28 18.29
C ASN A 238 17.57 -18.23 18.35
N GLY A 239 18.09 -17.47 19.30
CA GLY A 239 19.48 -17.54 19.73
C GLY A 239 19.81 -18.92 20.27
N SER A 240 20.78 -19.58 19.65
CA SER A 240 21.48 -20.75 20.18
C SER A 240 22.83 -20.84 19.50
N GLU A 241 23.82 -20.11 20.04
CA GLU A 241 25.23 -20.31 19.71
C GLU A 241 25.71 -21.66 20.27
N PRO A 242 26.36 -22.53 19.48
CA PRO A 242 27.17 -23.60 20.03
C PRO A 242 28.55 -23.05 20.43
N MET A 243 28.83 -23.08 21.73
CA MET A 243 30.17 -22.99 22.32
C MET A 243 31.14 -23.91 21.56
N ASN A 244 32.11 -23.31 20.87
CA ASN A 244 33.23 -24.05 20.31
C ASN A 244 34.37 -24.04 21.34
N THR A 245 34.47 -25.09 22.15
CA THR A 245 35.65 -25.37 22.97
C THR A 245 36.74 -25.95 22.09
N SER A 246 37.87 -25.24 21.94
CA SER A 246 39.14 -25.84 21.53
C SER A 246 40.31 -24.98 22.01
N PHE A 247 41.04 -25.58 22.96
CA PHE A 247 42.35 -25.24 23.56
C PHE A 247 42.46 -24.03 24.49
#